data_AF-A0A7S3X5S7-F1
#
_entry.id   AF-A0A7S3X5S7-F1
#
_cell.length_a   1.000
_cell.length_b   1.000
_cell.length_c   1.000
_cell.angle_alpha   90.00
_cell.angle_beta   90.00
_cell.angle_gamma   90.00
#
_symmetry.space_group_name_H-M   'P 1'
#
loop_
_entity.id
_entity.type
_entity.pdbx_description
1 polymer ?
#
loop_
_entity_poly.entity_id
_entity_poly.type
_entity_poly.pdbx_seq_one_letter_code
_entity_poly.pdbx_strand_id
1 'polypeptide(L)'
;ARQDRLPNVMAHENDPDLGGCQFSRMFEVTPQELIAGGLYKDLAKSCFPGRHRKVSLVLLAKSLGATPARSRAELLSGSIAERGSLAGRSLGGLSRVFAEMSSRSSAEAR
;
A
#
# COMPACT_ATOMS: atom_id res chain seq x y z
N ALA A 1 3.20 -11.21 -14.35
CA ALA A 1 3.57 -9.79 -14.61
C ALA A 1 3.84 -9.52 -16.10
N ARG A 2 4.97 -9.98 -16.68
CA ARG A 2 5.25 -9.78 -18.12
C ARG A 2 4.29 -10.56 -19.03
N GLN A 3 4.00 -11.83 -18.70
CA GLN A 3 3.03 -12.65 -19.43
C GLN A 3 1.62 -12.02 -19.41
N ASP A 4 1.23 -11.49 -18.25
CA ASP A 4 -0.08 -10.88 -18.03
C ASP A 4 -0.14 -9.39 -18.44
N ARG A 5 0.96 -8.85 -18.99
CA ARG A 5 1.11 -7.44 -19.42
C ARG A 5 0.75 -6.42 -18.33
N LEU A 6 1.06 -6.75 -17.08
CA LEU A 6 0.88 -5.82 -15.97
C LEU A 6 1.93 -4.70 -16.04
N PRO A 7 1.55 -3.45 -15.68
CA PRO A 7 2.50 -2.35 -15.62
C PRO A 7 3.58 -2.66 -14.58
N ASN A 8 4.84 -2.46 -14.95
CA ASN A 8 5.97 -2.55 -14.03
C ASN A 8 6.47 -1.14 -13.75
N VAL A 9 6.62 -0.80 -12.47
CA VAL A 9 7.19 0.48 -12.03
C VAL A 9 8.43 0.19 -11.22
N MET A 10 9.54 0.85 -11.60
CA MET A 10 10.80 0.74 -10.89
C MET A 10 10.82 1.70 -9.70
N ALA A 11 11.10 1.19 -8.51
CA ALA A 11 11.31 1.97 -7.30
C ALA A 11 12.78 1.93 -6.92
N HIS A 12 13.35 3.08 -6.55
CA HIS A 12 14.72 3.19 -6.09
C HIS A 12 14.74 3.54 -4.61
N GLU A 13 15.05 2.55 -3.75
CA GLU A 13 15.18 2.75 -2.31
C GLU A 13 16.42 3.60 -1.97
N ASN A 14 16.23 4.65 -1.18
CA ASN A 14 17.30 5.54 -0.71
C ASN A 14 17.58 5.41 0.79
N ASP A 15 16.80 4.60 1.52
CA ASP A 15 17.01 4.33 2.93
C ASP A 15 18.06 3.22 3.16
N PRO A 16 19.26 3.52 3.69
CA PRO A 16 20.29 2.52 3.91
C PRO A 16 19.86 1.39 4.87
N ASP A 17 19.00 1.70 5.84
CA ASP A 17 18.50 0.71 6.81
C ASP A 17 17.56 -0.32 6.15
N LEU A 18 17.03 0.01 4.97
CA LEU A 18 16.21 -0.86 4.13
C LEU A 18 16.99 -1.38 2.90
N GLY A 19 18.31 -1.24 2.88
CA GLY A 19 19.16 -1.68 1.77
C GLY A 19 19.19 -0.73 0.56
N GLY A 20 18.78 0.52 0.76
CA GLY A 20 18.87 1.58 -0.23
C GLY A 20 20.30 2.01 -0.51
N CYS A 21 20.51 2.64 -1.66
CA CYS A 21 21.80 3.18 -2.08
C CYS A 21 21.62 4.42 -2.95
N GLN A 22 22.71 5.06 -3.36
CA GLN A 22 22.63 6.11 -4.38
C GLN A 22 22.33 5.50 -5.76
N PHE A 23 21.53 6.19 -6.57
CA PHE A 23 21.17 5.73 -7.91
C PHE A 23 22.39 5.45 -8.81
N SER A 24 23.49 6.19 -8.63
CA SER A 24 24.75 5.98 -9.35
C SER A 24 25.26 4.53 -9.26
N ARG A 25 25.07 3.87 -8.11
CA ARG A 25 25.48 2.48 -7.90
C ARG A 25 24.82 1.52 -8.89
N MET A 26 23.60 1.84 -9.35
CA MET A 26 22.90 1.00 -10.32
C MET A 26 23.65 0.91 -11.66
N PHE A 27 24.38 1.93 -12.08
CA PHE A 27 25.17 1.87 -13.33
C PHE A 27 26.35 0.91 -13.24
N GLU A 28 26.83 0.63 -12.03
CA GLU A 28 27.98 -0.26 -11.80
C GLU A 28 27.55 -1.72 -11.66
N VAL A 29 26.39 -1.97 -11.05
CA VAL A 29 25.96 -3.31 -10.64
C VAL A 29 24.87 -3.91 -11.53
N THR A 30 24.32 -3.15 -12.49
CA THR A 30 23.27 -3.66 -13.36
C THR A 30 23.85 -4.46 -14.52
N PRO A 31 23.50 -5.76 -14.66
CA PRO A 31 23.88 -6.55 -15.83
C PRO A 31 23.37 -5.94 -17.14
N GLN A 32 24.22 -5.91 -18.17
CA GLN A 32 23.89 -5.31 -19.47
C GLN A 32 22.67 -5.94 -20.15
N GLU A 33 22.42 -7.23 -19.92
CA GLU A 33 21.24 -7.91 -20.45
C GLU A 33 19.92 -7.35 -19.92
N LEU A 34 19.87 -6.85 -18.68
CA LEU A 34 18.67 -6.21 -18.11
C LEU A 34 18.43 -4.83 -18.72
N ILE A 35 19.50 -4.13 -19.08
CA ILE A 35 19.45 -2.85 -19.78
C ILE A 35 18.96 -3.07 -21.20
N ALA A 36 19.58 -3.99 -21.94
CA ALA A 36 19.20 -4.37 -23.30
C ALA A 36 17.78 -4.96 -23.38
N GLY A 37 17.37 -5.72 -22.36
CA GLY A 37 16.02 -6.26 -22.20
C GLY A 37 14.96 -5.22 -21.85
N GLY A 38 15.32 -3.93 -21.81
CA GLY A 38 14.40 -2.81 -21.64
C GLY A 38 13.83 -2.67 -20.23
N LEU A 39 14.35 -3.41 -19.24
CA LEU A 39 13.88 -3.30 -17.85
C LEU A 39 14.15 -1.90 -17.26
N TYR A 40 15.25 -1.28 -17.66
CA TYR A 40 15.66 0.07 -17.25
C TYR A 40 15.24 1.16 -18.25
N LYS A 41 14.33 0.85 -19.18
CA LYS A 41 13.87 1.85 -20.15
C LYS A 41 13.10 2.98 -19.48
N ASP A 42 12.35 2.66 -18.43
CA ASP A 42 11.62 3.65 -17.63
C ASP A 42 12.44 4.08 -16.41
N LEU A 43 12.42 5.38 -16.12
CA LEU A 43 13.12 5.96 -14.97
C LEU A 43 12.51 5.47 -13.66
N ALA A 44 13.38 4.93 -12.78
CA ALA A 44 13.00 4.55 -11.44
C ALA A 44 12.55 5.76 -10.60
N LYS A 45 11.51 5.57 -9.79
CA LYS A 45 11.03 6.57 -8.84
C LYS A 45 11.78 6.46 -7.52
N SER A 46 12.38 7.56 -7.07
CA SER A 46 13.11 7.60 -5.80
C SER A 46 12.19 7.49 -4.58
N CYS A 47 12.52 6.56 -3.70
CA CYS A 47 11.88 6.34 -2.40
C CYS A 47 12.77 6.89 -1.31
N PHE A 48 12.46 8.11 -0.87
CA PHE A 48 13.24 8.79 0.17
C PHE A 48 12.81 8.36 1.57
N PRO A 49 13.75 8.23 2.53
CA PRO A 49 13.42 7.99 3.92
C PRO A 49 12.80 9.22 4.61
N GLY A 50 12.36 9.04 5.86
CA GLY A 50 11.90 10.11 6.73
C GLY A 50 10.64 10.82 6.22
N ARG A 51 10.64 12.16 6.28
CA ARG A 51 9.46 13.01 6.01
C ARG A 51 8.84 12.81 4.62
N HIS A 52 9.63 12.36 3.64
CA HIS A 52 9.19 12.20 2.26
C HIS A 52 8.69 10.77 1.93
N ARG A 53 8.87 9.80 2.84
CA ARG A 53 8.53 8.38 2.62
C ARG A 53 7.11 8.20 2.12
N LYS A 54 6.16 8.85 2.80
CA LYS A 54 4.73 8.76 2.46
C LYS A 54 4.44 9.30 1.06
N VAL A 55 5.09 10.40 0.66
CA VAL A 55 4.90 10.99 -0.66
C VAL A 55 5.51 10.10 -1.75
N SER A 56 6.70 9.56 -1.53
CA SER A 56 7.32 8.59 -2.46
C SER A 56 6.41 7.39 -2.73
N LEU A 57 5.82 6.81 -1.67
CA LEU A 57 4.90 5.67 -1.80
C LEU A 57 3.62 6.05 -2.56
N VAL A 58 3.06 7.24 -2.32
CA VAL A 58 1.88 7.73 -3.07
C VAL A 58 2.21 7.93 -4.54
N LEU A 59 3.39 8.46 -4.88
CA LEU A 59 3.82 8.63 -6.27
C LEU A 59 3.99 7.29 -6.98
N LEU A 60 4.57 6.29 -6.30
CA LEU A 60 4.64 4.92 -6.82
C LEU A 60 3.26 4.32 -7.05
N ALA A 61 2.36 4.44 -6.06
CA ALA A 61 0.99 3.93 -6.18
C ALA A 61 0.25 4.59 -7.36
N LYS A 62 0.39 5.90 -7.53
CA LYS A 62 -0.16 6.63 -8.69
C LYS A 62 0.41 6.13 -10.01
N SER A 63 1.71 5.84 -10.08
CA SER A 63 2.33 5.25 -11.28
C SER A 63 1.81 3.84 -11.58
N LEU A 64 1.34 3.10 -10.57
CA LEU A 64 0.66 1.81 -10.73
C LEU A 64 -0.85 1.96 -11.04
N GLY A 65 -1.37 3.19 -11.18
CA GLY A 65 -2.78 3.45 -11.48
C GLY A 65 -3.68 3.58 -10.25
N ALA A 66 -3.12 3.70 -9.04
CA ALA A 66 -3.92 3.89 -7.84
C ALA A 66 -4.67 5.22 -7.86
N THR A 67 -5.96 5.16 -7.52
CA THR A 67 -6.84 6.32 -7.35
C THR A 67 -7.06 6.60 -5.86
N PRO A 68 -7.46 7.84 -5.48
CA PRO A 68 -7.81 8.13 -4.10
C PRO A 68 -8.88 7.16 -3.57
N ALA A 69 -8.64 6.59 -2.40
CA ALA A 69 -9.63 5.75 -1.75
C ALA A 69 -10.89 6.59 -1.45
N ARG A 70 -12.05 6.07 -1.85
CA ARG A 70 -13.33 6.65 -1.47
C ARG A 70 -13.51 6.54 0.03
N SER A 71 -14.17 7.53 0.62
CA SER A 71 -14.47 7.44 2.05
C SER A 71 -15.39 6.26 2.31
N ARG A 72 -15.31 5.68 3.51
CA ARG A 72 -16.21 4.58 3.91
C ARG A 72 -17.70 5.01 3.80
N ALA A 73 -17.99 6.30 3.97
CA ALA A 73 -19.32 6.87 3.76
C ALA A 73 -19.74 6.87 2.29
N GLU A 74 -18.84 7.20 1.36
CA GLU A 74 -19.10 7.14 -0.09
C GLU A 74 -19.32 5.69 -0.58
N LEU A 75 -18.62 4.72 0.01
CA LEU A 75 -18.82 3.31 -0.31
C LEU A 75 -20.20 2.80 0.16
N LEU A 76 -20.68 3.28 1.31
CA LEU A 76 -22.01 2.94 1.83
C LEU A 76 -23.14 3.66 1.08
N SER A 77 -22.87 4.87 0.55
CA SER A 77 -23.86 5.65 -0.23
C SER A 77 -24.07 5.15 -1.66
N GLY A 78 -23.17 4.33 -2.20
CA GLY A 78 -23.24 3.80 -3.57
C GLY A 78 -24.19 2.61 -3.78
N SER A 79 -24.92 2.17 -2.74
CA SER A 79 -25.76 0.96 -2.78
C SER A 79 -27.25 1.21 -3.06
N ILE A 80 -27.67 2.42 -3.46
CA ILE A 80 -29.09 2.71 -3.74
C ILE A 80 -29.26 3.13 -5.21
N ALA A 81 -29.10 2.18 -6.12
CA ALA A 81 -29.69 2.24 -7.46
C ALA A 81 -29.86 0.82 -8.01
N GLU A 82 -31.11 0.46 -8.29
CA GLU A 82 -31.63 -0.78 -8.89
C GLU A 82 -31.53 -2.11 -8.11
N ARG A 83 -32.62 -2.46 -7.43
CA ARG A 83 -33.61 -3.41 -7.97
C ARG A 83 -34.89 -3.36 -7.14
N GLY A 84 -36.02 -3.35 -7.83
CA GLY A 84 -37.34 -3.28 -7.24
C GLY A 84 -37.61 -4.40 -6.23
N SER A 85 -38.40 -4.03 -5.22
CA SER A 85 -39.26 -4.83 -4.34
C SER A 85 -39.01 -6.34 -4.32
N LEU A 86 -38.58 -6.87 -3.17
CA LEU A 86 -39.28 -7.94 -2.45
C LEU A 86 -38.70 -8.08 -1.02
N ALA A 87 -39.57 -7.81 -0.06
CA ALA A 87 -39.59 -8.13 1.36
C ALA A 87 -38.38 -8.85 2.03
N GLY A 88 -37.89 -8.20 3.10
CA GLY A 88 -37.51 -8.88 4.35
C GLY A 88 -36.03 -9.24 4.52
N ARG A 89 -35.36 -8.62 5.51
CA ARG A 89 -34.95 -9.25 6.79
C ARG A 89 -33.95 -8.39 7.56
N SER A 90 -34.39 -7.98 8.76
CA SER A 90 -33.68 -7.75 10.03
C SER A 90 -32.23 -7.23 9.99
N LEU A 91 -32.06 -5.99 10.45
CA LEU A 91 -30.82 -5.45 11.00
C LEU A 91 -30.57 -6.07 12.39
N GLY A 92 -29.69 -7.06 12.46
CA GLY A 92 -29.18 -7.64 13.71
C GLY A 92 -27.66 -7.52 13.73
N GLY A 93 -27.12 -6.74 14.66
CA GLY A 93 -25.74 -6.28 14.67
C GLY A 93 -24.69 -7.32 15.06
N LEU A 94 -23.42 -6.92 14.98
CA LEU A 94 -22.31 -7.54 15.70
C LEU A 94 -21.23 -6.47 15.99
N SER A 95 -20.70 -6.59 17.19
CA SER A 95 -20.22 -5.52 18.06
C SER A 95 -18.72 -5.22 17.92
N ARG A 96 -18.35 -3.98 18.24
CA ARG A 96 -16.98 -3.55 18.59
C ARG A 96 -16.45 -4.44 19.72
N VAL A 97 -15.31 -5.08 19.51
CA VAL A 97 -14.48 -5.60 20.61
C VAL A 97 -13.25 -4.72 20.68
N PHE A 98 -13.27 -3.75 21.61
CA PHE A 98 -12.08 -3.06 22.09
C PHE A 98 -12.10 -3.26 23.61
N ALA A 99 -11.40 -4.28 24.08
CA ALA A 99 -11.26 -4.57 25.50
C ALA A 99 -9.93 -3.99 25.98
N GLU A 100 -10.09 -2.91 26.74
CA GLU A 100 -9.11 -2.26 27.59
C GLU A 100 -8.57 -3.24 28.65
N MET A 101 -7.24 -3.40 28.73
CA MET A 101 -6.59 -3.99 29.89
C MET A 101 -5.89 -2.87 30.67
N SER A 102 -6.62 -2.29 31.62
CA SER A 102 -6.05 -1.50 32.70
C SER A 102 -6.30 -2.22 34.03
N SER A 103 -5.20 -2.65 34.64
CA SER A 103 -4.90 -2.60 36.07
C SER A 103 -5.88 -3.26 37.07
N ARG A 104 -5.40 -4.32 37.73
CA ARG A 104 -5.65 -4.76 39.13
C ARG A 104 -4.74 -5.97 39.39
N SER A 105 -3.65 -5.87 40.16
CA SER A 105 -3.55 -5.80 41.64
C SER A 105 -4.06 -7.06 42.35
N SER A 106 -3.13 -7.84 42.93
CA SER A 106 -3.20 -8.63 44.19
C SER A 106 -1.95 -9.53 44.23
N ALA A 107 -0.92 -9.28 45.05
CA ALA A 107 -0.76 -9.68 46.45
C ALA A 107 -0.65 -11.21 46.67
N GLU A 108 0.25 -11.59 47.61
CA GLU A 108 0.61 -12.93 48.14
C GLU A 108 1.66 -13.73 47.33
N ALA A 109 2.69 -14.37 47.91
CA ALA A 109 3.07 -14.57 49.31
C ALA A 109 4.54 -15.08 49.39
N ARG A 110 5.20 -14.68 50.50
CA ARG A 110 6.42 -15.22 51.14
C ARG A 110 7.78 -14.88 50.54
#